data_AF-A0A9D5MRI1-F1
#
_entry.id   AF-A0A9D5MRI1-F1
#
_cell.length_a   1.000
_cell.length_b   1.000
_cell.length_c   1.000
_cell.angle_alpha   90.00
_cell.angle_beta   90.00
_cell.angle_gamma   90.00
#
_symmetry.space_group_name_H-M   'P 1'
#
loop_
_entity.id
_entity.type
_entity.pdbx_description
1 polymer ?
#
loop_
_entity_poly.entity_id
_entity_poly.type
_entity_poly.pdbx_seq_one_letter_code
_entity_poly.pdbx_strand_id
1 'polypeptide(L)'
;MNRRCVIRLALAISTIVLIAGCSYVSYKEYYSATEQYSEIWKLAGFRYSTFEDGSFFFPKEIENLEVKDFYCRYDEQIPLGEGIQVFLGIQYTDEKIFNDELERILTVAFNCNEYFEKAGFSAYATRLGDDYSYEYALLDKEQQVIYYIYLQSLPKDEVEFDHSFLPIGYTENGKITSATS
;
A
#
# COMPACT_ATOMS: atom_id res chain seq x y z
N MET A 1 36.35 -17.29 44.87
CA MET A 1 35.15 -16.75 44.17
C MET A 1 34.07 -17.83 44.15
N ASN A 2 32.91 -17.57 44.75
CA ASN A 2 31.91 -18.60 45.06
C ASN A 2 31.18 -19.04 43.77
N ARG A 3 31.13 -20.35 43.45
CA ARG A 3 30.53 -20.87 42.18
C ARG A 3 29.10 -20.36 41.94
N ARG A 4 28.35 -20.10 43.02
CA ARG A 4 27.00 -19.52 42.98
C ARG A 4 26.96 -18.06 42.50
N CYS A 5 28.02 -17.28 42.72
CA CYS A 5 28.15 -15.90 42.23
C CYS A 5 28.38 -15.86 40.71
N VAL A 6 29.21 -16.77 40.19
CA VAL A 6 29.54 -16.84 38.76
C VAL A 6 28.33 -17.26 37.92
N ILE A 7 27.55 -18.23 38.41
CA ILE A 7 26.31 -18.69 37.74
C ILE A 7 25.24 -17.58 37.71
N ARG A 8 25.07 -16.84 38.82
CA ARG A 8 24.11 -15.71 38.88
C ARG A 8 24.52 -14.55 37.97
N LEU A 9 25.83 -14.28 37.86
CA LEU A 9 26.35 -13.24 36.97
C LEU A 9 26.18 -13.64 35.49
N ALA A 10 26.45 -14.91 35.15
CA ALA A 10 26.26 -15.42 33.79
C ALA A 10 24.78 -15.38 33.34
N LEU A 11 23.85 -15.74 34.23
CA LEU A 11 22.40 -15.62 33.97
C LEU A 11 21.95 -14.16 33.84
N ALA A 12 22.48 -13.24 34.64
CA ALA A 12 22.16 -11.82 34.52
C ALA A 12 22.65 -11.25 33.18
N ILE A 13 23.86 -11.61 32.75
CA ILE A 13 24.42 -11.19 31.46
C ILE A 13 23.62 -11.78 30.29
N SER A 14 23.23 -13.06 30.33
CA SER A 14 22.41 -13.65 29.27
C SER A 14 21.03 -13.00 29.17
N THR A 15 20.44 -12.60 30.30
CA THR A 15 19.14 -11.91 30.32
C THR A 15 19.24 -10.50 29.74
N ILE A 16 20.35 -9.78 30.01
CA ILE A 16 20.60 -8.45 29.44
C ILE A 16 20.86 -8.53 27.92
N VAL A 17 21.58 -9.55 27.44
CA VAL A 17 21.79 -9.78 26.00
C VAL A 17 20.50 -10.15 25.28
N LEU A 18 19.58 -10.87 25.94
CA LEU A 18 18.25 -11.18 25.39
C LEU A 18 17.33 -9.95 25.31
N ILE A 19 17.44 -9.00 26.25
CA ILE A 19 16.61 -7.77 26.26
C ILE A 19 17.17 -6.71 25.29
N ALA A 20 18.48 -6.69 25.05
CA ALA A 20 19.12 -5.76 24.10
C ALA A 20 19.06 -6.21 22.63
N GLY A 21 18.57 -7.42 22.35
CA GLY A 21 18.66 -8.07 21.03
C GLY A 21 17.50 -7.82 20.06
N CYS A 22 16.45 -7.11 20.45
CA CYS A 22 15.29 -6.83 19.59
C CYS A 22 14.91 -5.35 19.65
N SER A 23 15.82 -4.47 19.23
CA SER A 23 15.46 -3.07 19.00
C SER A 23 14.71 -2.97 17.68
N TYR A 24 13.39 -2.78 17.74
CA TYR A 24 12.57 -2.38 16.60
C TYR A 24 12.98 -0.97 16.18
N VAL A 25 13.33 -0.78 14.92
CA VAL A 25 13.62 0.53 14.33
C VAL A 25 12.68 0.72 13.15
N SER A 26 12.01 1.88 13.12
CA SER A 26 11.16 2.27 12.01
C SER A 26 11.61 3.63 11.47
N TYR A 27 11.78 3.70 10.16
CA TYR A 27 12.00 4.93 9.41
C TYR A 27 10.78 5.19 8.55
N LYS A 28 10.30 6.44 8.54
CA LYS A 28 9.15 6.85 7.71
C LYS A 28 9.58 7.96 6.77
N GLU A 29 9.36 7.75 5.49
CA GLU A 29 9.59 8.74 4.44
C GLU A 29 8.29 9.08 3.74
N TYR A 30 8.18 10.35 3.34
CA TYR A 30 6.98 10.90 2.71
C TYR A 30 7.35 11.55 1.38
N TYR A 31 6.59 11.21 0.36
CA TYR A 31 6.72 11.73 -1.00
C TYR A 31 5.36 12.29 -1.40
N SER A 32 5.27 13.57 -1.73
CA SER A 32 3.98 14.21 -2.05
C SER A 32 4.07 15.18 -3.23
N ALA A 33 5.27 15.41 -3.76
CA ALA A 33 5.45 16.21 -4.95
C ALA A 33 5.25 15.31 -6.19
N THR A 34 4.43 15.75 -7.14
CA THR A 34 4.08 14.95 -8.34
C THR A 34 5.31 14.57 -9.17
N GLU A 35 6.38 15.36 -9.13
CA GLU A 35 7.65 15.09 -9.79
C GLU A 35 8.36 13.84 -9.22
N GLN A 36 8.00 13.41 -8.00
CA GLN A 36 8.55 12.22 -7.35
C GLN A 36 7.80 10.95 -7.73
N TYR A 37 6.68 11.05 -8.47
CA TYR A 37 5.81 9.93 -8.78
C TYR A 37 6.53 8.76 -9.46
N SER A 38 7.37 9.03 -10.45
CA SER A 38 8.11 7.97 -11.15
C SER A 38 9.23 7.36 -10.30
N GLU A 39 9.73 8.09 -9.31
CA GLU A 39 10.82 7.66 -8.43
C GLU A 39 10.32 6.76 -7.28
N ILE A 40 9.10 6.98 -6.78
CA ILE A 40 8.57 6.15 -5.68
C ILE A 40 8.50 4.67 -6.07
N TRP A 41 8.20 4.35 -7.33
CA TRP A 41 8.13 2.97 -7.82
C TRP A 41 9.49 2.27 -7.91
N LYS A 42 10.58 3.03 -7.78
CA LYS A 42 11.96 2.52 -7.73
C LYS A 42 12.46 2.30 -6.30
N LEU A 43 11.68 2.68 -5.30
CA LEU A 43 12.01 2.39 -3.91
C LEU A 43 12.07 0.87 -3.71
N ALA A 44 12.98 0.44 -2.83
CA ALA A 44 13.08 -0.97 -2.47
C ALA A 44 11.79 -1.43 -1.77
N GLY A 45 11.54 -2.74 -1.78
CA GLY A 45 10.46 -3.31 -0.97
C GLY A 45 9.05 -3.23 -1.56
N PHE A 46 8.81 -2.51 -2.66
CA PHE A 46 7.53 -2.63 -3.39
C PHE A 46 7.32 -4.07 -3.85
N ARG A 47 6.18 -4.66 -3.47
CA ARG A 47 5.76 -5.99 -3.91
C ARG A 47 4.83 -5.86 -5.10
N TYR A 48 5.25 -6.42 -6.22
CA TYR A 48 4.47 -6.54 -7.45
C TYR A 48 4.05 -8.00 -7.63
N SER A 49 3.05 -8.25 -8.48
CA SER A 49 2.72 -9.65 -8.82
C SER A 49 3.85 -10.26 -9.66
N THR A 50 4.00 -11.58 -9.61
CA THR A 50 5.02 -12.32 -10.37
C THR A 50 4.85 -12.27 -11.90
N PHE A 51 3.79 -11.64 -12.41
CA PHE A 51 3.41 -11.69 -13.82
C PHE A 51 3.76 -10.43 -14.62
N GLU A 52 3.97 -9.28 -13.98
CA GLU A 52 4.37 -8.02 -14.63
C GLU A 52 5.26 -7.19 -13.71
N ASP A 53 6.25 -6.50 -14.31
CA ASP A 53 7.10 -5.54 -13.61
C ASP A 53 6.31 -4.25 -13.35
N GLY A 54 5.63 -4.16 -12.20
CA GLY A 54 5.09 -2.90 -11.69
C GLY A 54 3.62 -2.92 -11.24
N SER A 55 3.06 -1.71 -11.16
CA SER A 55 1.68 -1.42 -10.76
C SER A 55 0.71 -1.68 -11.92
N PHE A 56 -0.45 -2.25 -11.64
CA PHE A 56 -1.46 -2.64 -12.65
C PHE A 56 -2.47 -1.54 -12.95
N PHE A 57 -3.05 -0.95 -11.91
CA PHE A 57 -4.02 0.11 -11.97
C PHE A 57 -3.39 1.50 -12.04
N PHE A 58 -2.26 1.76 -11.40
CA PHE A 58 -1.67 3.10 -11.46
C PHE A 58 -1.24 3.45 -12.89
N PRO A 59 -1.51 4.68 -13.36
CA PRO A 59 -1.03 5.14 -14.67
C PRO A 59 0.50 5.24 -14.67
N LYS A 60 1.14 4.89 -15.78
CA LYS A 60 2.62 4.92 -15.86
C LYS A 60 3.20 6.33 -15.80
N GLU A 61 2.44 7.30 -16.29
CA GLU A 61 2.82 8.71 -16.43
C GLU A 61 1.64 9.58 -15.97
N ILE A 62 1.93 10.70 -15.31
CA ILE A 62 0.91 11.61 -14.75
C ILE A 62 1.13 13.08 -15.14
N GLU A 63 2.20 13.39 -15.89
CA GLU A 63 2.64 14.76 -16.19
C GLU A 63 1.60 15.58 -16.95
N ASN A 64 0.72 14.92 -17.70
CA ASN A 64 -0.35 15.55 -18.49
C ASN A 64 -1.75 15.36 -17.88
N LEU A 65 -1.82 14.91 -16.62
CA LEU A 65 -3.07 14.65 -15.92
C LEU A 65 -3.30 15.70 -14.83
N GLU A 66 -4.56 15.99 -14.53
CA GLU A 66 -4.91 16.88 -13.43
C GLU A 66 -4.88 16.10 -12.10
N VAL A 67 -3.71 16.07 -11.48
CA VAL A 67 -3.51 15.43 -10.17
C VAL A 67 -4.13 16.29 -9.08
N LYS A 68 -5.14 15.75 -8.40
CA LYS A 68 -5.79 16.39 -7.25
C LYS A 68 -5.02 16.15 -5.96
N ASP A 69 -4.59 14.91 -5.78
CA ASP A 69 -3.92 14.45 -4.59
C ASP A 69 -2.85 13.44 -4.98
N PHE A 70 -1.67 13.55 -4.40
CA PHE A 70 -0.63 12.54 -4.51
C PHE A 70 0.13 12.47 -3.19
N TYR A 71 0.24 11.26 -2.65
CA TYR A 71 1.27 10.99 -1.67
C TYR A 71 1.67 9.51 -1.66
N CYS A 72 2.89 9.27 -1.20
CA CYS A 72 3.41 7.96 -0.85
C CYS A 72 4.04 8.06 0.54
N ARG A 73 3.74 7.09 1.40
CA ARG A 73 4.46 6.87 2.65
C ARG A 73 5.18 5.54 2.56
N TYR A 74 6.47 5.59 2.84
CA TYR A 74 7.35 4.44 2.86
C TYR A 74 7.87 4.24 4.28
N ASP A 75 7.49 3.13 4.91
CA ASP A 75 7.87 2.74 6.26
C ASP A 75 8.86 1.57 6.20
N GLU A 76 10.14 1.81 6.45
CA GLU A 76 11.12 0.74 6.63
C GLU A 76 11.12 0.29 8.09
N GLN A 77 10.74 -0.96 8.35
CA GLN A 77 10.66 -1.54 9.69
C GLN A 77 11.65 -2.70 9.83
N ILE A 78 12.75 -2.50 10.55
CA ILE A 78 13.73 -3.58 10.76
C ILE A 78 13.34 -4.38 12.02
N PRO A 79 13.15 -5.71 11.96
CA PRO A 79 13.33 -6.63 10.82
C PRO A 79 12.01 -7.07 10.12
N LEU A 80 10.92 -6.32 10.30
CA LEU A 80 9.58 -6.68 9.80
C LEU A 80 9.37 -6.43 8.29
N GLY A 81 10.27 -5.70 7.64
CA GLY A 81 10.20 -5.33 6.22
C GLY A 81 9.54 -3.96 6.01
N GLU A 82 8.96 -3.76 4.84
CA GLU A 82 8.46 -2.47 4.39
C GLU A 82 6.93 -2.39 4.42
N GLY A 83 6.41 -1.34 5.06
CA GLY A 83 5.03 -0.90 4.97
C GLY A 83 4.93 0.24 3.96
N ILE A 84 4.08 0.11 2.94
CA ILE A 84 3.99 1.11 1.86
C ILE A 84 2.54 1.47 1.61
N GLN A 85 2.26 2.76 1.52
CA GLN A 85 1.00 3.26 0.97
C GLN A 85 1.29 4.26 -0.14
N VAL A 86 0.50 4.19 -1.21
CA VAL A 86 0.45 5.21 -2.27
C VAL A 86 -1.00 5.59 -2.48
N PHE A 87 -1.27 6.88 -2.57
CA PHE A 87 -2.57 7.43 -2.92
C PHE A 87 -2.39 8.44 -4.04
N LEU A 88 -3.21 8.31 -5.08
CA LEU A 88 -3.22 9.20 -6.23
C LEU A 88 -4.67 9.47 -6.63
N GLY A 89 -5.10 10.73 -6.59
CA GLY A 89 -6.38 11.17 -7.13
C GLY A 89 -6.15 11.93 -8.43
N ILE A 90 -6.73 11.45 -9.53
CA ILE A 90 -6.69 12.14 -10.83
C ILE A 90 -8.09 12.57 -11.22
N GLN A 91 -8.22 13.87 -11.50
CA GLN A 91 -9.38 14.43 -12.16
C GLN A 91 -9.21 14.32 -13.68
N TYR A 92 -10.22 13.81 -14.34
CA TYR A 92 -10.29 13.82 -15.79
C TYR A 92 -11.24 14.93 -16.23
N THR A 93 -10.75 15.86 -17.03
CA THR A 93 -11.57 16.93 -17.63
C THR A 93 -12.04 16.57 -19.04
N ASP A 94 -11.35 15.62 -19.68
CA ASP A 94 -11.69 15.08 -21.00
C ASP A 94 -12.36 13.71 -20.82
N GLU A 95 -13.62 13.64 -21.22
CA GLU A 95 -14.44 12.43 -21.13
C GLU A 95 -13.85 11.26 -21.94
N LYS A 96 -13.20 11.53 -23.08
CA LYS A 96 -12.55 10.49 -23.86
C LYS A 96 -11.38 9.88 -23.09
N ILE A 97 -10.54 10.71 -22.49
CA ILE A 97 -9.39 10.24 -21.69
C ILE A 97 -9.89 9.44 -20.48
N PHE A 98 -10.94 9.91 -19.81
CA PHE A 98 -11.57 9.18 -18.71
C PHE A 98 -12.07 7.79 -19.15
N ASN A 99 -12.77 7.72 -20.28
CA ASN A 99 -13.31 6.46 -20.80
C ASN A 99 -12.20 5.50 -21.26
N ASP A 100 -11.16 6.00 -21.93
CA ASP A 100 -10.00 5.19 -22.32
C ASP A 100 -9.33 4.57 -21.08
N GLU A 101 -9.19 5.35 -20.00
CA GLU A 101 -8.61 4.88 -18.75
C GLU A 101 -9.51 3.88 -18.00
N LEU A 102 -10.81 4.11 -18.00
CA LEU A 102 -11.80 3.17 -17.48
C LEU A 102 -11.70 1.82 -18.22
N GLU A 103 -11.61 1.82 -19.55
CA GLU A 103 -11.44 0.59 -20.34
C GLU A 103 -10.14 -0.15 -19.98
N ARG A 104 -9.05 0.58 -19.75
CA ARG A 104 -7.78 0.01 -19.29
C ARG A 104 -7.93 -0.66 -17.92
N ILE A 105 -8.53 0.04 -16.94
CA ILE A 105 -8.78 -0.50 -15.60
C ILE A 105 -9.66 -1.75 -15.66
N LEU A 106 -10.73 -1.74 -16.47
CA LEU A 106 -11.61 -2.89 -16.64
C LEU A 106 -10.88 -4.10 -17.24
N THR A 107 -10.00 -3.85 -18.21
CA THR A 107 -9.17 -4.91 -18.82
C THR A 107 -8.24 -5.56 -17.80
N VAL A 108 -7.61 -4.74 -16.94
CA VAL A 108 -6.77 -5.21 -15.83
C VAL A 108 -7.61 -6.00 -14.82
N ALA A 109 -8.72 -5.42 -14.36
CA ALA A 109 -9.59 -6.03 -13.35
C ALA A 109 -10.16 -7.38 -13.81
N PHE A 110 -10.53 -7.51 -15.08
CA PHE A 110 -10.98 -8.76 -15.68
C PHE A 110 -9.96 -9.90 -15.51
N ASN A 111 -8.67 -9.57 -15.52
CA ASN A 111 -7.60 -10.55 -15.35
C ASN A 111 -7.25 -10.81 -13.87
N CYS A 112 -7.66 -9.94 -12.95
CA CYS A 112 -7.22 -9.91 -11.55
C CYS A 112 -8.31 -10.23 -10.50
N ASN A 113 -9.57 -10.37 -10.91
CA ASN A 113 -10.67 -11.04 -10.19
C ASN A 113 -11.17 -10.48 -8.83
N GLU A 114 -10.86 -9.24 -8.43
CA GLU A 114 -11.44 -8.67 -7.19
C GLU A 114 -12.23 -7.38 -7.46
N TYR A 115 -13.53 -7.41 -7.17
CA TYR A 115 -14.45 -6.26 -7.16
C TYR A 115 -15.03 -6.11 -5.76
N PHE A 116 -15.18 -4.86 -5.30
CA PHE A 116 -15.95 -4.60 -4.09
C PHE A 116 -16.90 -3.43 -4.30
N GLU A 117 -18.07 -3.51 -3.67
CA GLU A 117 -19.03 -2.41 -3.65
C GLU A 117 -18.57 -1.33 -2.68
N LYS A 118 -18.63 -0.08 -3.13
CA LYS A 118 -18.39 1.09 -2.30
C LYS A 118 -19.44 2.15 -2.60
N ALA A 119 -20.07 2.69 -1.56
CA ALA A 119 -21.06 3.75 -1.75
C ALA A 119 -20.43 4.94 -2.49
N GLY A 120 -21.02 5.33 -3.62
CA GLY A 120 -20.54 6.42 -4.47
C GLY A 120 -19.42 6.06 -5.45
N PHE A 121 -18.85 4.84 -5.40
CA PHE A 121 -17.73 4.46 -6.26
C PHE A 121 -17.95 3.09 -6.92
N SER A 122 -17.50 2.95 -8.17
CA SER A 122 -17.17 1.63 -8.71
C SER A 122 -15.74 1.30 -8.30
N ALA A 123 -15.49 0.19 -7.59
CA ALA A 123 -14.17 -0.13 -7.10
C ALA A 123 -13.64 -1.46 -7.66
N TYR A 124 -12.40 -1.44 -8.13
CA TYR A 124 -11.69 -2.59 -8.67
C TYR A 124 -10.41 -2.80 -7.89
N ALA A 125 -10.12 -4.04 -7.52
CA ALA A 125 -8.94 -4.40 -6.75
C ALA A 125 -8.17 -5.54 -7.43
N THR A 126 -6.88 -5.59 -7.11
CA THR A 126 -6.01 -6.71 -7.45
C THR A 126 -5.15 -7.01 -6.23
N ARG A 127 -5.04 -8.29 -5.92
CA ARG A 127 -4.13 -8.76 -4.90
C ARG A 127 -2.77 -9.02 -5.52
N LEU A 128 -1.74 -8.39 -4.97
CA LEU A 128 -0.37 -8.49 -5.41
C LEU A 128 0.35 -9.58 -4.62
N GLY A 129 0.37 -10.79 -5.19
CA GLY A 129 1.03 -11.95 -4.58
C GLY A 129 0.37 -12.43 -3.27
N ASP A 130 1.12 -13.15 -2.45
CA ASP A 130 0.60 -13.76 -1.23
C ASP A 130 0.66 -12.84 0.01
N ASP A 131 1.42 -11.73 -0.04
CA ASP A 131 1.89 -11.00 1.14
C ASP A 131 1.11 -9.71 1.49
N TYR A 132 -0.22 -9.77 1.43
CA TYR A 132 -1.11 -8.67 1.88
C TYR A 132 -0.85 -7.32 1.21
N SER A 133 -0.42 -7.36 -0.05
CA SER A 133 -0.31 -6.18 -0.90
C SER A 133 -1.51 -6.09 -1.83
N TYR A 134 -2.11 -4.91 -1.90
CA TYR A 134 -3.28 -4.64 -2.71
C TYR A 134 -3.11 -3.36 -3.48
N GLU A 135 -3.64 -3.37 -4.69
CA GLU A 135 -3.79 -2.19 -5.51
C GLU A 135 -5.25 -2.08 -5.94
N TYR A 136 -5.82 -0.88 -5.89
CA TYR A 136 -7.20 -0.68 -6.27
C TYR A 136 -7.45 0.69 -6.89
N ALA A 137 -8.46 0.73 -7.75
CA ALA A 137 -8.98 1.93 -8.38
C ALA A 137 -10.42 2.17 -7.91
N LEU A 138 -10.69 3.35 -7.35
CA LEU A 138 -12.03 3.82 -7.00
C LEU A 138 -12.47 4.87 -8.01
N LEU A 139 -13.56 4.59 -8.72
CA LEU A 139 -14.05 5.44 -9.79
C LEU A 139 -15.27 6.22 -9.31
N ASP A 140 -15.11 7.53 -9.23
CA ASP A 140 -16.20 8.48 -9.13
C ASP A 140 -16.60 8.90 -10.55
N LYS A 141 -17.63 8.25 -11.09
CA LYS A 141 -18.13 8.52 -12.44
C LYS A 141 -18.86 9.85 -12.56
N GLU A 142 -19.44 10.35 -11.47
CA GLU A 142 -20.18 11.60 -11.48
C GLU A 142 -19.21 12.80 -11.54
N GLN A 143 -18.11 12.71 -10.79
CA GLN A 143 -17.08 13.74 -10.76
C GLN A 143 -15.95 13.49 -11.75
N GLN A 144 -15.93 12.35 -12.46
CA GLN A 144 -14.84 11.93 -13.35
C GLN A 144 -13.48 11.91 -12.66
N VAL A 145 -13.46 11.40 -11.42
CA VAL A 145 -12.24 11.24 -10.62
C VAL A 145 -11.94 9.77 -10.46
N ILE A 146 -10.67 9.40 -10.61
CA ILE A 146 -10.20 8.06 -10.27
C ILE A 146 -9.17 8.19 -9.15
N TYR A 147 -9.41 7.47 -8.06
CA TYR A 147 -8.47 7.32 -6.96
C TYR A 147 -7.76 5.97 -7.08
N TYR A 148 -6.45 6.00 -7.22
CA TYR A 148 -5.57 4.85 -7.27
C TYR A 148 -4.88 4.71 -5.93
N ILE A 149 -4.92 3.50 -5.38
CA ILE A 149 -4.42 3.26 -4.03
C ILE A 149 -3.63 1.96 -4.02
N TYR A 150 -2.44 2.03 -3.43
CA TYR A 150 -1.56 0.90 -3.16
C TYR A 150 -1.41 0.79 -1.65
N LEU A 151 -1.54 -0.42 -1.11
CA LEU A 151 -1.30 -0.72 0.30
C LEU A 151 -0.50 -2.01 0.43
N GLN A 152 0.55 -1.99 1.22
CA GLN A 152 1.39 -3.14 1.52
C GLN A 152 1.71 -3.20 3.01
N SER A 153 1.42 -4.32 3.66
CA SER A 153 1.80 -4.59 5.05
C SER A 153 1.43 -3.48 6.05
N LEU A 154 0.35 -2.75 5.78
CA LEU A 154 -0.12 -1.66 6.64
C LEU A 154 -1.40 -2.05 7.37
N PRO A 155 -1.45 -1.91 8.70
CA PRO A 155 -2.67 -2.08 9.45
C PRO A 155 -3.61 -0.89 9.20
N LYS A 156 -4.91 -1.11 9.35
CA LYS A 156 -5.94 -0.09 9.08
C LYS A 156 -5.73 1.22 9.83
N ASP A 157 -5.35 1.15 11.11
CA ASP A 157 -5.12 2.31 11.97
C ASP A 157 -3.88 3.12 11.61
N GLU A 158 -2.96 2.56 10.82
CA GLU A 158 -1.81 3.27 10.28
C GLU A 158 -2.04 3.85 8.88
N VAL A 159 -3.18 3.63 8.23
CA VAL A 159 -3.48 4.26 6.94
C VAL A 159 -3.76 5.76 7.14
N GLU A 160 -3.11 6.62 6.34
CA GLU A 160 -3.12 8.08 6.53
C GLU A 160 -3.97 8.88 5.53
N PHE A 161 -4.69 8.21 4.62
CA PHE A 161 -5.76 8.84 3.84
C PHE A 161 -7.13 8.63 4.51
N ASP A 162 -8.17 9.28 4.00
CA ASP A 162 -9.53 9.08 4.50
C ASP A 162 -9.93 7.60 4.42
N HIS A 163 -10.18 6.95 5.57
CA HIS A 163 -10.57 5.55 5.65
C HIS A 163 -11.88 5.25 4.91
N SER A 164 -12.64 6.27 4.53
CA SER A 164 -13.73 6.13 3.57
C SER A 164 -13.26 5.59 2.22
N PHE A 165 -11.99 5.66 1.84
CA PHE A 165 -11.45 5.02 0.64
C PHE A 165 -11.01 3.57 0.84
N LEU A 166 -11.01 3.04 2.06
CA LEU A 166 -10.64 1.65 2.29
C LEU A 166 -11.76 0.70 1.81
N PRO A 167 -11.38 -0.48 1.27
CA PRO A 167 -12.31 -1.56 0.99
C PRO A 167 -13.10 -1.98 2.22
N ILE A 168 -14.34 -2.42 2.02
CA ILE A 168 -15.11 -3.07 3.09
C ILE A 168 -14.34 -4.31 3.55
N GLY A 169 -14.22 -4.49 4.86
CA GLY A 169 -13.50 -5.62 5.42
C GLY A 169 -11.97 -5.52 5.35
N TYR A 170 -11.39 -4.35 5.05
CA TYR A 170 -9.97 -4.09 5.28
C TYR A 170 -9.64 -4.18 6.78
N THR A 171 -8.70 -5.05 7.14
CA THR A 171 -8.39 -5.43 8.53
C THR A 171 -6.97 -5.04 8.94
N GLU A 172 -6.63 -5.33 10.20
CA GLU A 172 -5.37 -4.98 10.87
C GLU A 172 -4.10 -5.53 10.20
N ASN A 173 -4.18 -6.47 9.26
CA ASN A 173 -2.98 -6.99 8.58
C ASN A 173 -2.93 -6.57 7.10
N GLY A 174 -3.66 -5.53 6.70
CA GLY A 174 -3.81 -5.14 5.31
C GLY A 174 -4.71 -6.06 4.49
N LYS A 175 -5.30 -7.09 5.11
CA LYS A 175 -6.16 -8.08 4.45
C LYS A 175 -7.56 -7.53 4.20
N ILE A 176 -8.08 -7.76 3.00
CA ILE A 176 -9.50 -7.57 2.66
C ILE A 176 -10.22 -8.90 2.94
N THR A 177 -11.17 -8.88 3.88
CA THR A 177 -11.88 -10.10 4.35
C THR A 177 -13.18 -10.37 3.62
N SER A 178 -13.64 -9.46 2.77
CA SER A 178 -14.85 -9.59 1.96
C SER A 178 -14.56 -9.28 0.48
N ALA A 179 -14.02 -10.26 -0.23
CA ALA A 179 -14.03 -10.32 -1.70
C ALA A 179 -14.91 -11.51 -2.18
N THR A 180 -16.00 -11.78 -1.46
CA THR A 180 -17.02 -12.75 -1.87
C THR A 180 -18.39 -12.19 -1.53
N SER A 181 -19.13 -11.79 -2.57
CA SER A 181 -20.57 -11.97 -2.62
C SER A 181 -20.87 -13.38 -3.10
#